data_AF-A0A512E1Y1-F1
#
_entry.id   AF-A0A512E1Y1-F1
#
_cell.length_a   1.000
_cell.length_b   1.000
_cell.length_c   1.000
_cell.angle_alpha   90.00
_cell.angle_beta   90.00
_cell.angle_gamma   90.00
#
_symmetry.space_group_name_H-M   'P 1'
#
loop_
_entity.id
_entity.type
_entity.pdbx_description
1 polymer ?
#
loop_
_entity_poly.entity_id
_entity_poly.type
_entity_poly.pdbx_seq_one_letter_code
_entity_poly.pdbx_strand_id
1 'polypeptide(L)' 'MPISSTEEFEKAMQEFQRLRDAPDDSSDGKRRMELDAEIKAYDASRGGTAEGGGEQTGGGSGTPGRY' A
#
# COMPACT_ATOMS: atom_id res chain seq x y z
N MET A 1 -4.08 2.12 13.11
CA MET A 1 -2.98 2.75 13.86
C MET A 1 -1.71 2.46 13.10
N PRO A 2 -0.95 3.48 12.65
CA PRO A 2 0.16 3.26 11.73
C PRO A 2 1.24 2.37 12.35
N ILE A 3 1.60 1.31 11.64
CA ILE A 3 2.72 0.43 11.99
C ILE A 3 3.96 1.29 12.12
N SER A 4 4.61 1.26 13.29
CA SER A 4 5.78 2.09 13.58
C SER A 4 7.03 1.25 13.88
N SER A 5 6.86 -0.06 14.11
CA SER A 5 7.93 -1.00 14.44
C SER A 5 7.89 -2.29 13.62
N THR A 6 9.03 -2.97 13.49
CA THR A 6 9.13 -4.25 12.76
C THR A 6 8.20 -5.32 13.35
N GLU A 7 8.08 -5.37 14.68
CA GLU A 7 7.23 -6.35 15.36
C GLU A 7 5.73 -6.12 15.06
N GLU A 8 5.31 -4.86 14.91
CA GLU A 8 3.95 -4.51 14.47
C GLU A 8 3.73 -4.87 13.00
N PHE A 9 4.76 -4.70 12.17
CA PHE A 9 4.72 -5.09 10.76
C PHE A 9 4.55 -6.60 10.58
N GLU A 10 5.30 -7.41 11.34
CA GLU A 10 5.19 -8.86 11.32
C GLU A 10 3.83 -9.35 11.81
N LYS A 11 3.28 -8.73 12.87
CA LYS A 11 1.91 -9.01 13.33
C LYS A 11 0.87 -8.64 12.29
N ALA A 12 0.96 -7.45 11.70
CA ALA A 12 0.05 -6.99 10.67
C ALA A 12 0.07 -7.92 9.43
N MET A 13 1.26 -8.36 9.01
CA MET A 13 1.41 -9.34 7.93
C MET A 13 0.79 -10.70 8.28
N GLN A 14 0.97 -11.20 9.50
CA GLN A 14 0.35 -12.45 9.96
C GLN A 14 -1.17 -12.35 9.98
N GLU A 15 -1.72 -11.25 10.49
CA GLU A 15 -3.16 -10.99 10.46
C GLU A 15 -3.67 -10.90 9.02
N PHE A 16 -3.00 -10.14 8.15
CA PHE A 16 -3.38 -10.02 6.74
C PHE A 16 -3.40 -11.39 6.03
N GLN A 17 -2.42 -12.25 6.29
CA GLN A 17 -2.38 -13.61 5.73
C GLN A 17 -3.50 -14.51 6.26
N ARG A 18 -3.86 -14.39 7.54
CA ARG A 18 -5.02 -15.10 8.11
C ARG A 18 -6.33 -14.63 7.51
N LEU A 19 -6.47 -13.32 7.31
CA LEU A 19 -7.67 -12.70 6.76
C LEU A 19 -7.73 -12.81 5.22
N ARG A 20 -6.70 -13.34 4.56
CA ARG A 20 -6.65 -13.54 3.10
C ARG A 20 -7.72 -14.51 2.61
N ASP A 21 -8.09 -15.47 3.46
CA ASP A 21 -9.11 -16.48 3.15
C ASP A 21 -10.53 -15.97 3.48
N ALA A 22 -10.64 -14.86 4.23
CA ALA A 22 -11.92 -14.30 4.60
C ALA A 22 -12.56 -13.57 3.41
N PRO A 23 -13.88 -13.70 3.20
CA PRO A 23 -14.59 -12.99 2.15
C PRO A 23 -14.56 -11.48 2.39
N ASP A 24 -14.43 -10.73 1.29
CA ASP A 24 -14.25 -9.28 1.29
C ASP A 24 -15.47 -8.51 1.87
N ASP A 25 -16.65 -9.14 1.81
CA ASP A 25 -17.92 -8.61 2.33
C ASP A 25 -18.03 -8.72 3.88
N SER A 26 -17.12 -9.47 4.52
CA SER A 26 -17.05 -9.60 5.97
C SER A 26 -16.23 -8.47 6.63
N SER A 27 -16.45 -8.25 7.92
CA SER A 27 -15.64 -7.35 8.76
C SER A 27 -14.14 -7.64 8.63
N ASP A 28 -13.78 -8.91 8.45
CA ASP A 28 -12.43 -9.39 8.19
C ASP A 28 -11.84 -8.89 6.87
N GLY A 29 -12.64 -8.76 5.81
CA GLY A 29 -12.23 -8.21 4.52
C GLY A 29 -11.91 -6.71 4.59
N LYS A 30 -12.75 -5.96 5.31
CA LYS A 30 -12.45 -4.56 5.64
C LYS A 30 -11.16 -4.44 6.45
N ARG A 31 -10.96 -5.31 7.44
CA ARG A 31 -9.76 -5.30 8.27
C ARG A 31 -8.50 -5.65 7.47
N ARG A 32 -8.61 -6.58 6.52
CA ARG A 32 -7.54 -6.91 5.58
C ARG A 32 -7.14 -5.68 4.74
N MET A 33 -8.09 -4.91 4.21
CA MET A 33 -7.78 -3.69 3.45
C MET A 33 -7.09 -2.62 4.30
N GLU A 34 -7.51 -2.44 5.55
CA GLU A 34 -6.82 -1.53 6.47
C GLU A 34 -5.37 -1.97 6.71
N LEU A 35 -5.16 -3.26 7.00
CA LEU A 35 -3.82 -3.82 7.23
C LEU A 35 -2.93 -3.68 5.98
N ASP A 36 -3.48 -3.89 4.77
CA ASP A 36 -2.75 -3.67 3.50
C ASP A 36 -2.20 -2.25 3.39
N ALA A 37 -3.06 -1.25 3.64
CA ALA A 37 -2.68 0.15 3.56
C ALA A 37 -1.61 0.51 4.61
N GLU A 38 -1.72 -0.04 5.82
CA GLU A 38 -0.76 0.20 6.90
C GLU A 38 0.60 -0.46 6.64
N ILE A 39 0.60 -1.71 6.15
CA ILE A 39 1.81 -2.45 5.72
C ILE A 39 2.50 -1.70 4.59
N LYS A 40 1.75 -1.27 3.57
CA LYS A 40 2.26 -0.52 2.43
C LYS A 40 2.83 0.84 2.82
N ALA A 41 2.18 1.54 3.74
CA ALA A 41 2.66 2.82 4.26
C ALA A 41 3.97 2.66 5.05
N TYR A 42 4.07 1.61 5.87
CA TYR A 42 5.29 1.31 6.62
C TYR A 42 6.45 0.88 5.71
N ASP A 43 6.17 0.03 4.73
CA ASP A 43 7.15 -0.38 3.72
C ASP A 43 7.65 0.82 2.90
N ALA A 44 6.74 1.70 2.46
CA ALA A 44 7.11 2.95 1.79
C ALA A 44 7.97 3.88 2.67
N SER A 45 7.67 3.94 3.97
CA SER A 45 8.43 4.75 4.94
C SER A 45 9.84 4.21 5.20
N ARG A 46 10.04 2.89 5.19
CA ARG A 46 11.38 2.26 5.30
C ARG A 46 12.14 2.22 3.99
N GLY A 47 11.40 2.14 2.88
CA GLY A 47 11.96 1.88 1.55
C GLY A 47 12.49 3.12 0.85
N GLY A 48 11.93 4.32 1.06
CA GLY A 48 12.36 5.58 0.39
C GLY A 48 12.46 5.55 -1.15
N THR A 49 12.21 4.39 -1.78
CA THR A 49 12.48 4.06 -3.20
C THR A 49 11.61 2.86 -3.59
N ALA A 50 10.32 2.88 -3.25
CA ALA A 50 9.34 2.07 -3.97
C ALA A 50 8.63 3.00 -4.97
N GLU A 51 9.35 3.36 -6.03
CA GLU A 51 8.77 3.94 -7.25
C GLU A 51 7.82 2.92 -7.91
N GLY A 52 6.64 2.75 -7.31
CA GLY A 52 5.71 1.71 -7.74
C GLY A 52 4.28 2.02 -7.35
N GLY A 53 3.65 2.96 -8.06
CA GLY A 53 2.19 3.05 -8.13
C GLY A 53 1.55 4.37 -7.76
N GLY A 54 2.34 5.46 -7.74
CA GLY A 54 1.86 6.82 -7.52
C GLY A 54 2.06 7.74 -8.72
N GLU A 55 2.25 7.24 -9.94
CA GLU A 55 2.25 8.13 -11.10
C GLU A 55 1.73 7.42 -12.35
N GLN A 56 0.41 7.39 -12.49
CA GLN A 56 -0.18 7.55 -13.81
C GLN A 56 0.13 8.98 -14.28
N THR A 57 1.36 9.18 -14.73
CA THR A 57 1.72 10.23 -15.68
C THR A 57 0.88 10.00 -16.93
N GLY A 58 -0.34 10.52 -16.94
CA GLY A 58 -1.18 10.62 -18.12
C GLY A 58 -0.43 11.44 -19.15
N GLY A 59 0.06 10.75 -20.18
CA GLY A 59 0.87 11.31 -21.25
C GLY A 59 0.20 12.51 -21.91
N GLY A 60 0.94 13.60 -21.97
CA GLY A 60 0.67 14.77 -22.77
C GLY A 60 1.99 15.37 -23.16
N SER A 61 2.68 14.73 -24.10
CA SER A 61 3.86 15.28 -24.78
C SER A 61 3.47 16.55 -25.53
N GLY A 62 3.38 17.67 -24.81
CA GLY A 62 3.28 19.00 -25.38
C GLY A 62 4.68 19.51 -25.71
N THR A 63 5.19 19.14 -26.88
CA THR A 63 6.35 19.79 -27.49
C THR A 63 6.18 21.31 -27.42
N PRO A 64 7.08 22.09 -26.79
CA PRO A 64 7.03 23.53 -26.96
C PRO A 64 7.52 23.82 -28.39
N GLY A 65 6.56 23.95 -29.31
CA GLY A 65 6.79 24.42 -30.66
C GLY A 65 7.42 25.81 -30.62
N ARG A 66 8.74 25.87 -30.82
CA ARG A 66 9.46 27.05 -31.26
C ARG A 66 9.17 27.24 -32.75
N TYR A 67 8.35 28.23 -33.09
CA TYR A 67 8.55 29.09 -34.27
C TYR A 67 7.83 30.42 -34.05
#